data_AF-G2RF46-F1
#
_entry.id   AF-G2RF46-F1
#
_cell.length_a   1.000
_cell.length_b   1.000
_cell.length_c   1.000
_cell.angle_alpha   90.00
_cell.angle_beta   90.00
_cell.angle_gamma   90.00
#
_symmetry.space_group_name_H-M   'P 1'
#
loop_
_entity.id
_entity.type
_entity.pdbx_description
1 polymer ?
#
loop_
_entity_poly.entity_id
_entity_poly.type
_entity_poly.pdbx_seq_one_letter_code
_entity_poly.pdbx_strand_id
1 'polypeptide(L)'
;MPYPFVLPTTSSFSFSSCLVCESHPSLPLQASTHRGVVRDSLKRYKRLPPASQAPALSDVAGALQSYLPYLFAIDAGLSNKTIHSEEISVILQTAPLIEWRPTLSGSLLPGREPPRIKIHSLEYELFFALAALANTHTLQSRAALQPLYQTTTAPVGTAERQTALSTATRHLLDAASIYTYLSARADCLPQQQGQTPAALPSPDLHPSTLRAQRALALAEATLLAVLKDDPYPAAVARARNPHDTEWMYKAPDLPRVRAHLFARLCLAAAEHAAQAQAAAGALGGRRGSGSGSGSGSAGSAVADGFLRYLEDLRRASRARACRFFGIDAELGGQTGTAIAWLRAGLAELGVERKGDGGKGGGGLKGLRKEWNERREDKKVERGLDWGADGGRLEETRVIEMLEAKWTKQNDTMLTQPIPPIGPLLAQMPSGREIHTIPPFQPPQLSPEVLEEMRAPPDRSDEFGNYPSSDEETTVDPSPVGASSGRSADYRTGTPGYF
;
A
#
# COMPACT_ATOMS: atom_id res chain seq x y z
N MET A 1 -6.64 0.76 -8.34
CA MET A 1 -5.17 0.87 -8.49
C MET A 1 -4.57 0.65 -7.11
N PRO A 2 -3.62 -0.28 -6.93
CA PRO A 2 -3.12 -0.61 -5.59
C PRO A 2 -2.34 0.53 -4.92
N TYR A 3 -2.40 0.62 -3.59
CA TYR A 3 -1.70 1.65 -2.81
C TYR A 3 -0.17 1.62 -3.04
N PRO A 4 0.49 2.76 -3.30
CA PRO A 4 1.95 2.84 -3.48
C PRO A 4 2.67 2.81 -2.12
N PHE A 5 2.79 1.63 -1.52
CA PHE A 5 3.55 1.49 -0.27
C PHE A 5 5.01 1.91 -0.41
N VAL A 6 5.55 2.53 0.64
CA VAL A 6 6.99 2.65 0.82
C VAL A 6 7.46 1.44 1.62
N LEU A 7 8.51 0.77 1.16
CA LEU A 7 9.08 -0.37 1.88
C LEU A 7 9.93 0.09 3.07
N PRO A 8 9.80 -0.57 4.24
CA PRO A 8 10.59 -0.23 5.41
C PRO A 8 12.07 -0.54 5.18
N THR A 9 12.95 0.08 5.98
CA THR A 9 14.40 -0.21 5.96
C THR A 9 14.87 -0.61 7.35
N THR A 10 15.93 -1.41 7.43
CA THR A 10 16.47 -1.91 8.70
C THR A 10 17.97 -1.60 8.89
N SER A 11 18.48 -1.71 10.12
CA SER A 11 19.90 -1.57 10.47
C SER A 11 20.66 -2.87 10.24
N SER A 12 21.99 -2.85 10.38
CA SER A 12 22.74 -4.06 10.70
C SER A 12 22.23 -4.65 12.02
N PHE A 13 22.23 -5.97 12.09
CA PHE A 13 21.99 -6.74 13.31
C PHE A 13 22.54 -8.15 13.08
N SER A 14 23.13 -8.75 14.11
CA SER A 14 23.63 -10.12 14.11
C SER A 14 22.92 -10.91 15.21
N PHE A 15 22.25 -11.99 14.85
CA PHE A 15 21.58 -12.87 15.81
C PHE A 15 22.58 -13.51 16.77
N SER A 16 23.80 -13.82 16.31
CA SER A 16 24.88 -14.37 17.13
C SER A 16 25.31 -13.46 18.28
N SER A 17 24.92 -12.18 18.27
CA SER A 17 25.20 -11.25 19.38
C SER A 17 24.27 -11.42 20.59
N CYS A 18 23.16 -12.13 20.43
CA CYS A 18 22.12 -12.26 21.46
C CYS A 18 21.53 -13.66 21.60
N LEU A 19 21.84 -14.57 20.67
CA LEU A 19 21.28 -15.92 20.60
C LEU A 19 22.38 -16.95 20.41
N VAL A 20 22.18 -18.11 21.02
CA VAL A 20 22.93 -19.34 20.73
C VAL A 20 21.94 -20.44 20.40
N CYS A 21 22.29 -21.33 19.48
CA CYS A 21 21.51 -22.51 19.17
C CYS A 21 22.38 -23.75 19.41
N GLU A 22 22.04 -24.55 20.42
CA GLU A 22 22.85 -25.73 20.78
C GLU A 22 22.71 -26.85 19.74
N SER A 23 21.47 -27.05 19.26
CA SER A 23 21.14 -28.06 18.26
C SER A 23 21.69 -27.74 16.86
N HIS A 24 21.71 -26.46 16.48
CA HIS A 24 22.08 -25.98 15.15
C HIS A 24 22.98 -24.74 15.26
N PRO A 25 24.26 -24.90 15.63
CA PRO A 25 25.15 -23.77 15.97
C PRO A 25 25.34 -22.74 14.85
N SER A 26 25.18 -23.14 13.58
CA SER A 26 25.28 -22.21 12.44
C SER A 26 24.02 -21.38 12.19
N LEU A 27 22.87 -21.73 12.80
CA LEU A 27 21.58 -21.06 12.54
C LEU A 27 21.61 -19.54 12.80
N PRO A 28 22.14 -19.02 13.94
CA PRO A 28 22.21 -17.57 14.17
C PRO A 28 23.07 -16.84 13.14
N LEU A 29 24.17 -17.46 12.70
CA LEU A 29 25.05 -16.85 11.70
C LEU A 29 24.36 -16.80 10.33
N GLN A 30 23.79 -17.91 9.87
CA GLN A 30 23.08 -17.98 8.60
C GLN A 30 21.88 -17.01 8.55
N ALA A 31 21.10 -16.95 9.65
CA ALA A 31 20.03 -15.96 9.77
C ALA A 31 20.55 -14.52 9.65
N SER A 32 21.73 -14.22 10.22
CA SER A 32 22.37 -12.90 10.13
C SER A 32 22.82 -12.57 8.71
N THR A 33 23.36 -13.56 8.00
CA THR A 33 23.77 -13.45 6.58
C THR A 33 22.56 -13.11 5.70
N HIS A 34 21.48 -13.89 5.81
CA HIS A 34 20.26 -13.65 5.04
C HIS A 34 19.59 -12.32 5.39
N ARG A 35 19.61 -11.93 6.67
CA ARG A 35 19.15 -10.60 7.11
C ARG A 35 19.97 -9.47 6.48
N GLY A 36 21.28 -9.65 6.36
CA GLY A 36 22.18 -8.72 5.66
C GLY A 36 21.76 -8.51 4.20
N VAL A 37 21.45 -9.59 3.49
CA VAL A 37 20.93 -9.54 2.11
C VAL A 37 19.60 -8.76 2.05
N VAL A 38 18.66 -9.04 2.96
CA VAL A 38 17.38 -8.30 3.04
C VAL A 38 17.61 -6.80 3.25
N ARG A 39 18.47 -6.43 4.21
CA ARG A 39 18.82 -5.03 4.48
C ARG A 39 19.37 -4.35 3.23
N ASP A 40 20.28 -5.01 2.53
CA ASP A 40 20.96 -4.43 1.37
C ASP A 40 20.01 -4.32 0.18
N SER A 41 19.14 -5.31 -0.04
CA SER A 41 18.08 -5.27 -1.05
C SER A 41 17.07 -4.14 -0.79
N LEU A 42 16.60 -3.98 0.45
CA LEU A 42 15.68 -2.89 0.83
C LEU A 42 16.33 -1.51 0.68
N LYS A 43 17.59 -1.36 1.11
CA LYS A 43 18.35 -0.11 0.94
C LYS A 43 18.58 0.21 -0.53
N ARG A 44 18.97 -0.78 -1.33
CA ARG A 44 19.18 -0.62 -2.77
C ARG A 44 17.89 -0.20 -3.45
N TYR A 45 16.79 -0.92 -3.21
CA TYR A 45 15.47 -0.59 -3.73
C TYR A 45 15.07 0.84 -3.43
N LYS A 46 15.20 1.28 -2.17
CA LYS A 46 14.87 2.65 -1.75
C LYS A 46 15.69 3.72 -2.49
N ARG A 47 16.96 3.44 -2.78
CA ARG A 47 17.88 4.36 -3.48
C ARG A 47 17.66 4.38 -5.00
N LEU A 48 16.92 3.43 -5.56
CA LEU A 48 16.66 3.39 -6.99
C LEU A 48 15.77 4.57 -7.41
N PRO A 49 16.04 5.17 -8.60
CA PRO A 49 15.09 6.05 -9.24
C PRO A 49 13.73 5.34 -9.41
N PRO A 50 12.60 6.05 -9.27
CA PRO A 50 11.28 5.40 -9.31
C PRO A 50 10.99 4.59 -10.58
N ALA A 51 11.52 5.00 -11.72
CA ALA A 51 11.41 4.25 -12.98
C ALA A 51 12.07 2.86 -12.94
N SER A 52 13.06 2.67 -12.05
CA SER A 52 13.82 1.41 -11.89
C SER A 52 13.34 0.57 -10.70
N GLN A 53 12.38 1.06 -9.91
CA GLN A 53 11.91 0.35 -8.72
C GLN A 53 11.06 -0.88 -9.07
N ALA A 54 10.13 -0.75 -10.03
CA ALA A 54 9.24 -1.85 -10.43
C ALA A 54 9.97 -3.17 -10.77
N PRO A 55 11.01 -3.19 -11.64
CA PRO A 55 11.72 -4.44 -11.95
C PRO A 55 12.54 -4.98 -10.77
N ALA A 56 12.94 -4.15 -9.80
CA ALA A 56 13.72 -4.57 -8.63
C ALA A 56 12.87 -5.23 -7.52
N LEU A 57 11.54 -5.22 -7.64
CA LEU A 57 10.64 -5.80 -6.63
C LEU A 57 10.79 -7.32 -6.50
N SER A 58 11.14 -8.04 -7.58
CA SER A 58 11.40 -9.48 -7.52
C SER A 58 12.59 -9.81 -6.63
N ASP A 59 13.64 -8.99 -6.68
CA ASP A 59 14.86 -9.21 -5.89
C ASP A 59 14.60 -8.98 -4.40
N VAL A 60 13.78 -7.98 -4.06
CA VAL A 60 13.35 -7.72 -2.69
C VAL A 60 12.49 -8.87 -2.16
N ALA A 61 11.52 -9.33 -2.96
CA ALA A 61 10.67 -10.46 -2.60
C ALA A 61 11.51 -11.73 -2.39
N GLY A 62 12.45 -12.02 -3.30
CA GLY A 62 13.36 -13.17 -3.19
C GLY A 62 14.21 -13.11 -1.92
N ALA A 63 14.82 -11.95 -1.63
CA ALA A 63 15.62 -11.78 -0.40
C ALA A 63 14.79 -12.04 0.87
N LEU A 64 13.57 -11.50 0.94
CA LEU A 64 12.66 -11.72 2.08
C LEU A 64 12.23 -13.19 2.19
N GLN A 65 11.90 -13.83 1.06
CA GLN A 65 11.51 -15.24 1.02
C GLN A 65 12.65 -16.19 1.40
N SER A 66 13.90 -15.86 1.05
CA SER A 66 15.08 -16.62 1.50
C SER A 66 15.35 -16.44 2.99
N TYR A 67 15.00 -15.29 3.58
CA TYR A 67 15.27 -14.98 4.98
C TYR A 67 14.22 -15.55 5.95
N LEU A 68 12.94 -15.48 5.58
CA LEU A 68 11.84 -15.90 6.44
C LEU A 68 11.95 -17.33 7.01
N PRO A 69 12.39 -18.37 6.26
CA PRO A 69 12.62 -19.69 6.82
C PRO A 69 13.53 -19.69 8.06
N TYR A 70 14.61 -18.91 8.04
CA TYR A 70 15.55 -18.81 9.16
C TYR A 70 14.92 -18.09 10.36
N LEU A 71 14.13 -17.04 10.12
CA LEU A 71 13.38 -16.39 11.20
C LEU A 71 12.36 -17.34 11.83
N PHE A 72 11.64 -18.13 11.03
CA PHE A 72 10.69 -19.11 11.55
C PHE A 72 11.37 -20.26 12.30
N ALA A 73 12.58 -20.66 11.90
CA ALA A 73 13.38 -21.63 12.65
C ALA A 73 13.80 -21.10 14.02
N ILE A 74 14.26 -19.85 14.10
CA ILE A 74 14.58 -19.19 15.38
C ILE A 74 13.32 -19.07 16.26
N ASP A 75 12.20 -18.64 15.68
CA ASP A 75 10.91 -18.53 16.38
C ASP A 75 10.40 -19.87 16.93
N ALA A 76 10.52 -20.94 16.13
CA ALA A 76 10.15 -22.28 16.54
C ALA A 76 11.01 -22.75 17.71
N GLY A 77 12.32 -22.53 17.66
CA GLY A 77 13.22 -22.95 18.72
C GLY A 77 13.05 -22.18 20.03
N LEU A 78 12.71 -20.88 19.96
CA LEU A 78 12.36 -20.10 21.15
C LEU A 78 10.99 -20.49 21.75
N SER A 79 10.12 -21.08 20.93
CA SER A 79 8.78 -21.50 21.32
C SER A 79 8.69 -23.00 21.69
N ASN A 80 9.82 -23.72 21.71
CA ASN A 80 9.88 -25.18 21.86
C ASN A 80 8.96 -25.93 20.88
N LYS A 81 8.89 -25.43 19.63
CA LYS A 81 8.14 -26.06 18.54
C LYS A 81 9.11 -26.82 17.64
N THR A 82 8.68 -27.99 17.18
CA THR A 82 9.47 -28.81 16.26
C THR A 82 9.28 -28.37 14.80
N ILE A 83 10.34 -28.42 14.01
CA ILE A 83 10.30 -28.28 12.55
C ILE A 83 10.66 -29.64 11.95
N HIS A 84 9.83 -30.19 11.06
CA HIS A 84 10.04 -31.53 10.49
C HIS A 84 10.26 -32.65 11.53
N SER A 85 9.65 -32.54 12.72
CA SER A 85 9.86 -33.42 13.88
C SER A 85 11.25 -33.33 14.54
N GLU A 86 12.06 -32.35 14.13
CA GLU A 86 13.31 -32.00 14.78
C GLU A 86 13.10 -30.87 15.79
N GLU A 87 13.77 -30.97 16.93
CA GLU A 87 13.76 -29.94 17.97
C GLU A 87 14.93 -28.97 17.74
N ILE A 88 14.61 -27.68 17.68
CA ILE A 88 15.60 -26.62 17.56
C ILE A 88 15.72 -25.96 18.94
N SER A 89 16.85 -26.14 19.62
CA SER A 89 17.11 -25.50 20.92
C SER A 89 17.79 -24.15 20.74
N VAL A 90 17.01 -23.06 20.86
CA VAL A 90 17.52 -21.68 20.78
C VAL A 90 17.45 -21.02 22.16
N ILE A 91 18.58 -20.47 22.60
CA ILE A 91 18.72 -19.78 23.89
C ILE A 91 18.96 -18.30 23.63
N LEU A 92 18.08 -17.45 24.17
CA LEU A 92 18.25 -16.00 24.18
C LEU A 92 19.16 -15.58 25.34
N GLN A 93 20.36 -15.08 25.03
CA GLN A 93 21.34 -14.63 26.02
C GLN A 93 21.10 -13.19 26.47
N THR A 94 20.74 -12.32 25.52
CA THR A 94 20.50 -10.89 25.77
C THR A 94 19.29 -10.42 24.95
N ALA A 95 18.63 -9.35 25.37
CA ALA A 95 17.54 -8.78 24.58
C ALA A 95 18.09 -8.25 23.24
N PRO A 96 17.46 -8.58 22.09
CA PRO A 96 17.92 -8.09 20.81
C PRO A 96 17.78 -6.56 20.75
N LEU A 97 18.63 -5.92 19.96
CA LEU A 97 18.54 -4.49 19.68
C LEU A 97 18.49 -4.31 18.16
N ILE A 98 17.28 -4.34 17.62
CA ILE A 98 17.06 -4.27 16.19
C ILE A 98 16.42 -2.92 15.85
N GLU A 99 16.79 -2.31 14.73
CA GLU A 99 16.18 -1.06 14.30
C GLU A 99 15.47 -1.20 12.95
N TRP A 100 14.22 -0.77 12.91
CA TRP A 100 13.43 -0.65 11.69
C TRP A 100 12.96 0.79 11.49
N ARG A 101 12.80 1.19 10.24
CA ARG A 101 12.14 2.45 9.87
C ARG A 101 10.71 2.13 9.38
N PRO A 102 9.68 2.45 10.17
CA PRO A 102 8.27 2.34 9.76
C PRO A 102 7.95 3.24 8.56
N THR A 103 6.86 2.96 7.86
CA THR A 103 6.45 3.70 6.65
C THR A 103 5.00 4.15 6.65
N LEU A 104 4.15 3.60 7.53
CA LEU A 104 2.75 4.01 7.68
C LEU A 104 2.52 4.97 8.86
N SER A 105 3.55 5.21 9.66
CA SER A 105 3.53 6.19 10.75
C SER A 105 3.70 7.61 10.19
N GLY A 106 2.86 8.56 10.64
CA GLY A 106 2.96 9.96 10.20
C GLY A 106 4.30 10.59 10.58
N SER A 107 4.93 11.30 9.64
CA SER A 107 6.07 12.16 9.95
C SER A 107 5.59 13.51 10.48
N LEU A 108 6.21 13.99 11.56
CA LEU A 108 5.92 15.31 12.15
C LEU A 108 6.24 16.47 11.20
N LEU A 109 7.14 16.23 10.23
CA LEU A 109 7.64 17.24 9.31
C LEU A 109 7.47 16.74 7.87
N PRO A 110 6.76 17.50 7.01
CA PRO A 110 6.66 17.18 5.58
C PRO A 110 8.05 17.01 4.96
N GLY A 111 8.29 15.89 4.30
CA GLY A 111 9.56 15.59 3.62
C GLY A 111 10.66 14.99 4.50
N ARG A 112 10.47 14.86 5.82
CA ARG A 112 11.42 14.15 6.70
C ARG A 112 10.96 12.71 6.88
N GLU A 113 11.88 11.77 6.72
CA GLU A 113 11.59 10.35 7.01
C GLU A 113 11.32 10.11 8.49
N PRO A 114 10.45 9.13 8.83
CA PRO A 114 10.25 8.75 10.22
C PRO A 114 11.57 8.22 10.83
N PRO A 115 11.81 8.49 12.13
CA PRO A 115 12.97 7.95 12.82
C PRO A 115 12.89 6.42 12.86
N ARG A 116 14.05 5.78 12.97
CA ARG A 116 14.09 4.35 13.25
C ARG A 116 13.54 4.10 14.65
N ILE A 117 12.79 3.02 14.80
CA ILE A 117 12.35 2.51 16.09
C ILE A 117 13.27 1.37 16.51
N LYS A 118 13.58 1.30 17.80
CA LYS A 118 14.31 0.18 18.41
C LYS A 118 13.29 -0.87 18.84
N ILE A 119 13.47 -2.11 18.36
CA ILE A 119 12.67 -3.26 18.77
C ILE A 119 13.56 -4.22 19.56
N HIS A 120 13.00 -4.71 20.67
CA HIS A 120 13.67 -5.63 21.59
C HIS A 120 13.07 -7.04 21.56
N SER A 121 12.37 -7.37 20.48
CA SER A 121 11.71 -8.67 20.31
C SER A 121 11.90 -9.18 18.89
N LEU A 122 12.21 -10.48 18.78
CA LEU A 122 12.33 -11.22 17.52
C LEU A 122 10.97 -11.39 16.85
N GLU A 123 9.89 -11.37 17.64
CA GLU A 123 8.52 -11.34 17.12
C GLU A 123 8.28 -10.13 16.21
N TYR A 124 8.75 -8.95 16.64
CA TYR A 124 8.59 -7.73 15.86
C TYR A 124 9.51 -7.69 14.63
N GLU A 125 10.67 -8.38 14.66
CA GLU A 125 11.50 -8.59 13.48
C GLU A 125 10.75 -9.42 12.43
N LEU A 126 10.10 -10.52 12.86
CA LEU A 126 9.26 -11.33 11.99
C LEU A 126 8.08 -10.52 11.42
N PHE A 127 7.44 -9.69 12.25
CA PHE A 127 6.32 -8.84 11.80
C PHE A 127 6.76 -7.84 10.74
N PHE A 128 7.90 -7.16 10.93
CA PHE A 128 8.42 -6.25 9.92
C PHE A 128 8.82 -6.97 8.63
N ALA A 129 9.47 -8.13 8.72
CA ALA A 129 9.87 -8.91 7.54
C ALA A 129 8.64 -9.37 6.72
N LEU A 130 7.62 -9.90 7.38
CA LEU A 130 6.37 -10.33 6.72
C LEU A 130 5.56 -9.15 6.18
N ALA A 131 5.44 -8.06 6.93
CA ALA A 131 4.75 -6.85 6.45
C ALA A 131 5.49 -6.24 5.25
N ALA A 132 6.83 -6.25 5.24
CA ALA A 132 7.62 -5.83 4.08
C ALA A 132 7.36 -6.73 2.86
N LEU A 133 7.23 -8.04 3.05
CA LEU A 133 6.89 -8.97 1.96
C LEU A 133 5.48 -8.72 1.42
N ALA A 134 4.48 -8.54 2.28
CA ALA A 134 3.11 -8.24 1.87
C ALA A 134 2.99 -6.89 1.14
N ASN A 135 3.71 -5.86 1.60
CA ASN A 135 3.83 -4.59 0.89
C ASN A 135 4.53 -4.75 -0.46
N THR A 136 5.55 -5.61 -0.55
CA THR A 136 6.24 -5.91 -1.82
C THR A 136 5.30 -6.59 -2.81
N HIS A 137 4.46 -7.53 -2.37
CA HIS A 137 3.42 -8.11 -3.22
C HIS A 137 2.40 -7.07 -3.70
N THR A 138 1.97 -6.15 -2.83
CA THR A 138 1.08 -5.06 -3.27
C THR A 138 1.74 -4.18 -4.35
N LEU A 139 3.03 -3.88 -4.21
CA LEU A 139 3.80 -3.15 -5.22
C LEU A 139 4.01 -3.96 -6.51
N GLN A 140 4.19 -5.28 -6.43
CA GLN A 140 4.26 -6.15 -7.60
C GLN A 140 2.92 -6.20 -8.35
N SER A 141 1.79 -6.24 -7.61
CA SER A 141 0.46 -6.11 -8.19
C SER A 141 0.31 -4.81 -8.98
N ARG A 142 0.75 -3.71 -8.37
CA ARG A 142 0.77 -2.40 -8.99
C ARG A 142 1.63 -2.37 -10.25
N ALA A 143 2.85 -2.89 -10.20
CA ALA A 143 3.73 -2.99 -11.36
C ALA A 143 3.11 -3.80 -12.51
N ALA A 144 2.45 -4.93 -12.20
CA ALA A 144 1.76 -5.74 -13.19
C ALA A 144 0.60 -5.00 -13.87
N LEU A 145 -0.07 -4.09 -13.17
CA LEU A 145 -1.20 -3.31 -13.70
C LEU A 145 -0.79 -2.06 -14.48
N GLN A 146 0.40 -1.50 -14.23
CA GLN A 146 0.85 -0.23 -14.82
C GLN A 146 0.70 -0.18 -16.36
N PRO A 147 1.06 -1.23 -17.14
CA PRO A 147 0.92 -1.18 -18.60
C PRO A 147 -0.52 -0.96 -19.07
N LEU A 148 -1.52 -1.39 -18.29
CA LEU A 148 -2.93 -1.25 -18.64
C LEU A 148 -3.44 0.21 -18.58
N TYR A 149 -2.68 1.08 -17.94
CA TYR A 149 -3.06 2.48 -17.71
C TYR A 149 -2.25 3.48 -18.55
N GLN A 150 -1.26 3.01 -19.31
CA GLN A 150 -0.47 3.87 -20.20
C GLN A 150 -1.30 4.30 -21.41
N THR A 151 -1.37 5.61 -21.66
CA THR A 151 -2.14 6.21 -22.77
C THR A 151 -1.27 6.70 -23.92
N THR A 152 0.04 6.51 -23.86
CA THR A 152 1.02 6.95 -24.87
C THR A 152 1.71 5.80 -25.60
N THR A 153 1.34 4.57 -25.28
CA THR A 153 1.86 3.36 -25.93
C THR A 153 0.76 2.65 -26.71
N ALA A 154 1.14 1.65 -27.50
CA ALA A 154 0.18 0.77 -28.15
C ALA A 154 -0.73 0.10 -27.09
N PRO A 155 -2.03 -0.09 -27.37
CA PRO A 155 -2.93 -0.77 -26.46
C PRO A 155 -2.46 -2.20 -26.15
N VAL A 156 -2.49 -2.57 -24.87
CA VAL A 156 -2.14 -3.92 -24.40
C VAL A 156 -3.12 -4.95 -24.96
N GLY A 157 -2.60 -6.09 -25.43
CA GLY A 157 -3.41 -7.18 -25.97
C GLY A 157 -4.34 -7.81 -24.94
N THR A 158 -5.39 -8.51 -25.39
CA THR A 158 -6.38 -9.17 -24.50
C THR A 158 -5.75 -10.23 -23.60
N ALA A 159 -4.85 -11.06 -24.16
CA ALA A 159 -4.13 -12.09 -23.40
C ALA A 159 -3.21 -11.49 -22.34
N GLU A 160 -2.42 -10.48 -22.71
CA GLU A 160 -1.53 -9.76 -21.78
C GLU A 160 -2.31 -9.08 -20.66
N ARG A 161 -3.46 -8.48 -20.98
CA ARG A 161 -4.37 -7.90 -19.98
C ARG A 161 -4.85 -8.96 -18.98
N GLN A 162 -5.27 -10.13 -19.44
CA GLN A 162 -5.72 -11.21 -18.57
C GLN A 162 -4.59 -11.69 -17.66
N THR A 163 -3.37 -11.84 -18.19
CA THR A 163 -2.18 -12.21 -17.43
C THR A 163 -1.83 -11.17 -16.38
N ALA A 164 -1.84 -9.88 -16.73
CA ALA A 164 -1.58 -8.77 -15.82
C ALA A 164 -2.58 -8.76 -14.64
N LEU A 165 -3.88 -8.88 -14.94
CA LEU A 165 -4.93 -8.90 -13.92
C LEU A 165 -4.86 -10.14 -13.02
N SER A 166 -4.61 -11.32 -13.60
CA SER A 166 -4.47 -12.56 -12.82
C SER A 166 -3.24 -12.51 -11.90
N THR A 167 -2.12 -12.00 -12.41
CA THR A 167 -0.88 -11.83 -11.63
C THR A 167 -1.08 -10.82 -10.51
N ALA A 168 -1.70 -9.69 -10.81
CA ALA A 168 -2.01 -8.65 -9.85
C ALA A 168 -2.96 -9.13 -8.74
N THR A 169 -3.97 -9.91 -9.11
CA THR A 169 -4.91 -10.52 -8.15
C THR A 169 -4.20 -11.49 -7.22
N ARG A 170 -3.36 -12.38 -7.76
CA ARG A 170 -2.57 -13.33 -6.96
C ARG A 170 -1.74 -12.61 -5.90
N HIS A 171 -0.97 -11.60 -6.30
CA HIS A 171 -0.14 -10.84 -5.36
C HIS A 171 -0.95 -10.15 -4.25
N LEU A 172 -2.13 -9.60 -4.54
CA LEU A 172 -2.98 -9.00 -3.50
C LEU A 172 -3.55 -10.05 -2.54
N LEU A 173 -3.91 -11.22 -3.03
CA LEU A 173 -4.36 -12.33 -2.17
C LEU A 173 -3.22 -12.89 -1.31
N ASP A 174 -2.00 -12.97 -1.85
CA ASP A 174 -0.80 -13.33 -1.09
C ASP A 174 -0.56 -12.30 0.04
N ALA A 175 -0.63 -11.00 -0.26
CA ALA A 175 -0.52 -9.95 0.75
C ALA A 175 -1.63 -10.05 1.82
N ALA A 176 -2.88 -10.28 1.41
CA ALA A 176 -4.00 -10.46 2.33
C ALA A 176 -3.82 -11.70 3.24
N SER A 177 -3.26 -12.79 2.72
CA SER A 177 -2.95 -14.00 3.50
C SER A 177 -1.90 -13.72 4.58
N ILE A 178 -0.84 -12.98 4.24
CA ILE A 178 0.22 -12.61 5.18
C ILE A 178 -0.34 -11.69 6.28
N TYR A 179 -1.12 -10.67 5.92
CA TYR A 179 -1.74 -9.79 6.91
C TYR A 179 -2.78 -10.49 7.79
N THR A 180 -3.45 -11.51 7.26
CA THR A 180 -4.32 -12.39 8.05
C THR A 180 -3.51 -13.14 9.11
N TYR A 181 -2.39 -13.75 8.71
CA TYR A 181 -1.51 -14.44 9.62
C TYR A 181 -0.93 -13.51 10.69
N LEU A 182 -0.43 -12.34 10.29
CA LEU A 182 0.14 -11.34 11.19
C LEU A 182 -0.90 -10.82 12.20
N SER A 183 -2.11 -10.47 11.76
CA SER A 183 -3.14 -9.97 12.67
C SER A 183 -3.59 -11.03 13.68
N ALA A 184 -3.77 -12.29 13.25
CA ALA A 184 -4.10 -13.39 14.16
C ALA A 184 -2.98 -13.64 15.19
N ARG A 185 -1.72 -13.60 14.74
CA ARG A 185 -0.56 -13.76 15.61
C ARG A 185 -0.41 -12.60 16.61
N ALA A 186 -0.68 -11.38 16.17
CA ALA A 186 -0.65 -10.19 17.02
C ALA A 186 -1.73 -10.21 18.13
N ASP A 187 -2.90 -10.81 17.86
CA ASP A 187 -3.97 -10.98 18.86
C ASP A 187 -3.62 -12.00 19.95
N CYS A 188 -2.72 -12.94 19.66
CA CYS A 188 -2.24 -13.92 20.64
C CYS A 188 -1.12 -13.38 21.54
N LEU A 189 -0.56 -12.20 21.25
CA LEU A 189 0.48 -11.61 22.08
C LEU A 189 -0.12 -11.19 23.43
N PRO A 190 0.53 -11.52 24.58
CA PRO A 190 0.04 -11.10 25.88
C PRO A 190 -0.04 -9.58 25.93
N GLN A 191 -1.26 -9.03 25.90
CA GLN A 191 -1.48 -7.65 26.31
C GLN A 191 -1.10 -7.61 27.78
N GLN A 192 0.03 -6.98 28.12
CA GLN A 192 0.44 -6.86 29.52
C GLN A 192 -0.62 -6.09 30.30
N GLN A 193 -1.56 -6.81 30.91
CA GLN A 193 -2.53 -6.28 31.84
C GLN A 193 -1.78 -5.93 33.13
N GLY A 194 -1.66 -4.64 33.45
CA GLY A 194 -1.24 -4.18 34.76
C GLY A 194 0.14 -3.51 34.86
N GLN A 195 0.93 -3.46 33.78
CA GLN A 195 2.04 -2.53 33.63
C GLN A 195 1.66 -1.53 32.53
N THR A 196 2.09 -0.28 32.62
CA THR A 196 1.92 0.72 31.53
C THR A 196 2.14 0.00 30.19
N PRO A 197 1.15 -0.01 29.28
CA PRO A 197 1.21 -0.88 28.11
C PRO A 197 2.55 -0.64 27.44
N ALA A 198 3.37 -1.68 27.32
CA ALA A 198 4.56 -1.62 26.49
C ALA A 198 4.08 -1.17 25.13
N ALA A 199 4.26 0.12 24.84
CA ALA A 199 3.66 0.75 23.69
C ALA A 199 4.13 -0.05 22.47
N LEU A 200 3.19 -0.57 21.68
CA LEU A 200 3.51 -1.22 20.42
C LEU A 200 4.52 -0.34 19.69
N PRO A 201 5.65 -0.90 19.24
CA PRO A 201 6.82 -0.10 18.88
C PRO A 201 6.53 0.82 17.68
N SER A 202 5.54 0.49 16.86
CA SER A 202 5.03 1.35 15.81
C SER A 202 3.54 1.10 15.49
N PRO A 203 2.80 2.14 15.08
CA PRO A 203 1.47 2.03 14.48
C PRO A 203 1.39 1.04 13.31
N ASP A 204 2.47 0.85 12.56
CA ASP A 204 2.53 -0.03 11.38
C ASP A 204 2.22 -1.49 11.73
N LEU A 205 2.63 -1.92 12.92
CA LEU A 205 2.49 -3.30 13.40
C LEU A 205 1.31 -3.48 14.37
N HIS A 206 0.52 -2.43 14.60
CA HIS A 206 -0.65 -2.54 15.46
C HIS A 206 -1.67 -3.52 14.85
N PRO A 207 -2.32 -4.41 15.63
CA PRO A 207 -3.28 -5.37 15.11
C PRO A 207 -4.37 -4.74 14.22
N SER A 208 -4.89 -3.58 14.63
CA SER A 208 -5.86 -2.82 13.82
C SER A 208 -5.29 -2.36 12.47
N THR A 209 -4.03 -1.93 12.41
CA THR A 209 -3.37 -1.54 11.14
C THR A 209 -3.14 -2.76 10.24
N LEU A 210 -2.74 -3.90 10.83
CA LEU A 210 -2.58 -5.16 10.08
C LEU A 210 -3.92 -5.62 9.47
N ARG A 211 -5.03 -5.55 10.24
CA ARG A 211 -6.38 -5.80 9.71
C ARG A 211 -6.79 -4.80 8.65
N ALA A 212 -6.41 -3.52 8.80
CA ALA A 212 -6.66 -2.50 7.79
C ALA A 212 -5.96 -2.83 6.47
N GLN A 213 -4.70 -3.26 6.52
CA GLN A 213 -3.94 -3.66 5.34
C GLN A 213 -4.49 -4.93 4.68
N ARG A 214 -4.96 -5.92 5.47
CA ARG A 214 -5.70 -7.08 4.94
C ARG A 214 -6.96 -6.63 4.18
N ALA A 215 -7.80 -5.81 4.81
CA ALA A 215 -9.05 -5.35 4.22
C ALA A 215 -8.81 -4.50 2.96
N LEU A 216 -7.76 -3.67 2.95
CA LEU A 216 -7.33 -2.94 1.77
C LEU A 216 -6.98 -3.88 0.60
N ALA A 217 -6.13 -4.89 0.84
CA ALA A 217 -5.73 -5.84 -0.20
C ALA A 217 -6.95 -6.58 -0.79
N LEU A 218 -7.94 -6.92 0.04
CA LEU A 218 -9.22 -7.50 -0.40
C LEU A 218 -10.06 -6.54 -1.23
N ALA A 219 -10.16 -5.27 -0.83
CA ALA A 219 -10.89 -4.26 -1.59
C ALA A 219 -10.32 -4.12 -3.01
N GLU A 220 -8.99 -3.99 -3.11
CA GLU A 220 -8.29 -3.86 -4.38
C GLU A 220 -8.43 -5.13 -5.24
N ALA A 221 -8.27 -6.32 -4.67
CA ALA A 221 -8.44 -7.59 -5.38
C ALA A 221 -9.88 -7.77 -5.88
N THR A 222 -10.87 -7.33 -5.11
CA THR A 222 -12.29 -7.39 -5.50
C THR A 222 -12.56 -6.49 -6.70
N LEU A 223 -11.97 -5.29 -6.74
CA LEU A 223 -12.09 -4.40 -7.89
C LEU A 223 -11.39 -4.95 -9.15
N LEU A 224 -10.32 -5.76 -9.02
CA LEU A 224 -9.71 -6.41 -10.18
C LEU A 224 -10.63 -7.45 -10.83
N ALA A 225 -11.45 -8.14 -10.05
CA ALA A 225 -12.45 -9.05 -10.58
C ALA A 225 -13.51 -8.34 -11.44
N VAL A 226 -13.81 -7.08 -11.12
CA VAL A 226 -14.68 -6.22 -11.93
C VAL A 226 -13.92 -5.69 -13.15
N LEU A 227 -12.72 -5.15 -12.96
CA LEU A 227 -11.90 -4.56 -14.02
C LEU A 227 -11.60 -5.53 -15.17
N LYS A 228 -11.57 -6.83 -14.88
CA LYS A 228 -11.38 -7.89 -15.87
C LYS A 228 -12.37 -7.81 -17.03
N ASP A 229 -13.64 -7.60 -16.70
CA ASP A 229 -14.76 -7.62 -17.63
C ASP A 229 -15.40 -6.22 -17.82
N ASP A 230 -14.83 -5.17 -17.22
CA ASP A 230 -15.31 -3.78 -17.34
C ASP A 230 -14.66 -3.07 -18.54
N PRO A 231 -15.42 -2.77 -19.61
CA PRO A 231 -14.85 -2.18 -20.81
C PRO A 231 -14.72 -0.65 -20.74
N TYR A 232 -15.43 0.01 -19.83
CA TYR A 232 -15.58 1.45 -19.86
C TYR A 232 -14.29 2.23 -19.50
N PRO A 233 -13.48 1.81 -18.51
CA PRO A 233 -12.22 2.48 -18.24
C PRO A 233 -11.25 2.43 -19.42
N ALA A 234 -11.18 1.28 -20.10
CA ALA A 234 -10.38 1.13 -21.31
C ALA A 234 -10.90 2.03 -22.43
N ALA A 235 -12.21 2.14 -22.63
CA ALA A 235 -12.80 3.02 -23.63
C ALA A 235 -12.47 4.50 -23.40
N VAL A 236 -12.52 4.96 -22.15
CA VAL A 236 -12.13 6.33 -21.78
C VAL A 236 -10.63 6.57 -21.98
N ALA A 237 -9.79 5.60 -21.64
CA ALA A 237 -8.34 5.70 -21.85
C ALA A 237 -7.99 5.75 -23.34
N ARG A 238 -8.61 4.88 -24.15
CA ARG A 238 -8.44 4.80 -25.61
C ARG A 238 -8.83 6.08 -26.33
N ALA A 239 -9.95 6.70 -25.96
CA ALA A 239 -10.39 7.98 -26.52
C ALA A 239 -9.37 9.13 -26.31
N ARG A 240 -8.39 8.94 -25.42
CA ARG A 240 -7.33 9.91 -25.09
C ARG A 240 -5.97 9.49 -25.64
N ASN A 241 -5.84 8.29 -26.20
CA ASN A 241 -4.60 7.77 -26.74
C ASN A 241 -4.44 8.23 -28.20
N PRO A 242 -3.45 9.09 -28.52
CA PRO A 242 -3.24 9.56 -29.89
C PRO A 242 -2.80 8.45 -30.85
N HIS A 243 -2.32 7.31 -30.33
CA HIS A 243 -1.90 6.15 -31.10
C HIS A 243 -3.01 5.12 -31.30
N ASP A 244 -4.20 5.32 -30.72
CA ASP A 244 -5.35 4.47 -30.98
C ASP A 244 -6.12 4.98 -32.22
N THR A 245 -5.96 4.27 -33.34
CA THR A 245 -6.64 4.55 -34.61
C THR A 245 -7.81 3.59 -34.87
N GLU A 246 -8.15 2.71 -33.92
CA GLU A 246 -9.19 1.68 -34.11
C GLU A 246 -10.57 2.29 -34.42
N TRP A 247 -10.87 3.41 -33.77
CA TRP A 247 -12.10 4.17 -33.98
C TRP A 247 -12.27 4.69 -35.42
N MET A 248 -11.19 4.83 -36.20
CA MET A 248 -11.24 5.35 -37.58
C MET A 248 -11.90 4.36 -38.55
N TYR A 249 -11.87 3.07 -38.25
CA TYR A 249 -12.41 2.02 -39.12
C TYR A 249 -13.46 1.13 -38.44
N LYS A 250 -13.60 1.19 -37.10
CA LYS A 250 -14.66 0.50 -36.37
C LYS A 250 -15.10 1.28 -35.13
N ALA A 251 -16.41 1.44 -34.94
CA ALA A 251 -16.92 1.99 -33.69
C ALA A 251 -16.54 1.07 -32.50
N PRO A 252 -16.12 1.62 -31.35
CA PRO A 252 -15.81 0.80 -30.18
C PRO A 252 -17.02 -0.05 -29.77
N ASP A 253 -16.86 -1.36 -29.79
CA ASP A 253 -17.89 -2.30 -29.34
C ASP A 253 -17.72 -2.52 -27.83
N LEU A 254 -18.74 -2.16 -27.06
CA LEU A 254 -18.74 -2.31 -25.60
C LEU A 254 -19.54 -3.56 -25.26
N PRO A 255 -18.90 -4.65 -24.81
CA PRO A 255 -19.61 -5.88 -24.49
C PRO A 255 -20.60 -5.65 -23.36
N ARG A 256 -21.72 -6.38 -23.40
CA ARG A 256 -22.68 -6.38 -22.29
C ARG A 256 -22.03 -6.98 -21.06
N VAL A 257 -22.14 -6.25 -19.95
CA VAL A 257 -21.59 -6.64 -18.67
C VAL A 257 -22.66 -7.23 -17.75
N ARG A 258 -22.23 -8.03 -16.78
CA ARG A 258 -23.08 -8.49 -15.68
C ARG A 258 -23.26 -7.35 -14.67
N ALA A 259 -23.93 -6.28 -15.10
CA ALA A 259 -23.96 -4.99 -14.43
C ALA A 259 -24.35 -5.10 -12.95
N HIS A 260 -25.48 -5.74 -12.63
CA HIS A 260 -25.90 -5.94 -11.25
C HIS A 260 -24.88 -6.71 -10.38
N LEU A 261 -24.24 -7.75 -10.92
CA LEU A 261 -23.18 -8.48 -10.20
C LEU A 261 -21.99 -7.57 -9.91
N PHE A 262 -21.53 -6.81 -10.90
CA PHE A 262 -20.39 -5.90 -10.73
C PHE A 262 -20.70 -4.78 -9.75
N ALA A 263 -21.93 -4.27 -9.73
CA ALA A 263 -22.36 -3.32 -8.72
C ALA A 263 -22.19 -3.88 -7.30
N ARG A 264 -22.62 -5.14 -7.07
CA ARG A 264 -22.47 -5.80 -5.77
C ARG A 264 -21.01 -6.12 -5.40
N LEU A 265 -20.17 -6.46 -6.37
CA LEU A 265 -18.73 -6.61 -6.12
C LEU A 265 -18.07 -5.28 -5.74
N CYS A 266 -18.43 -4.18 -6.41
CA CYS A 266 -17.95 -2.84 -6.06
C CYS A 266 -18.42 -2.39 -4.67
N LEU A 267 -19.63 -2.78 -4.25
CA LEU A 267 -20.11 -2.53 -2.88
C LEU A 267 -19.32 -3.35 -1.84
N ALA A 268 -19.00 -4.62 -2.12
CA ALA A 268 -18.12 -5.40 -1.23
C ALA A 268 -16.73 -4.75 -1.11
N ALA A 269 -16.16 -4.28 -2.22
CA ALA A 269 -14.90 -3.53 -2.18
C ALA A 269 -15.00 -2.24 -1.34
N ALA A 270 -16.13 -1.52 -1.42
CA ALA A 270 -16.38 -0.35 -0.59
C ALA A 270 -16.51 -0.70 0.90
N GLU A 271 -17.15 -1.82 1.23
CA GLU A 271 -17.27 -2.33 2.60
C GLU A 271 -15.88 -2.70 3.16
N HIS A 272 -15.05 -3.40 2.40
CA HIS A 272 -13.65 -3.68 2.77
C HIS A 272 -12.83 -2.40 2.98
N ALA A 273 -12.95 -1.42 2.08
CA ALA A 273 -12.27 -0.13 2.23
C ALA A 273 -12.76 0.65 3.48
N ALA A 274 -14.05 0.59 3.80
CA ALA A 274 -14.61 1.19 5.01
C ALA A 274 -14.11 0.48 6.27
N GLN A 275 -14.02 -0.85 6.27
CA GLN A 275 -13.41 -1.63 7.36
C GLN A 275 -11.94 -1.25 7.55
N ALA A 276 -11.18 -1.11 6.46
CA ALA A 276 -9.80 -0.67 6.51
C ALA A 276 -9.65 0.72 7.12
N GLN A 277 -10.49 1.67 6.70
CA GLN A 277 -10.49 3.04 7.20
C GLN A 277 -10.83 3.10 8.69
N ALA A 278 -11.86 2.36 9.13
CA ALA A 278 -12.25 2.29 10.53
C ALA A 278 -11.12 1.69 11.40
N ALA A 279 -10.50 0.60 10.94
CA ALA A 279 -9.44 -0.08 11.66
C ALA A 279 -8.16 0.78 11.76
N ALA A 280 -7.78 1.49 10.69
CA ALA A 280 -6.64 2.42 10.70
C ALA A 280 -6.95 3.70 11.51
N GLY A 281 -8.19 4.20 11.45
CA GLY A 281 -8.64 5.42 12.12
C GLY A 281 -8.79 5.28 13.63
N ALA A 282 -9.02 4.06 14.16
CA ALA A 282 -9.11 3.80 15.59
C ALA A 282 -7.86 4.23 16.38
N LEU A 283 -6.70 4.25 15.72
CA LEU A 283 -5.42 4.71 16.29
C LEU A 283 -5.30 6.24 16.40
N GLY A 284 -6.13 6.99 15.68
CA GLY A 284 -6.18 8.46 15.70
C GLY A 284 -7.20 9.05 16.69
N GLY A 285 -7.99 8.20 17.37
CA GLY A 285 -9.16 8.57 18.18
C GLY A 285 -8.89 9.30 19.51
N ARG A 286 -7.64 9.65 19.84
CA ARG A 286 -7.32 10.54 20.98
C ARG A 286 -7.30 12.04 20.61
N ARG A 287 -7.72 12.40 19.40
CA ARG A 287 -8.01 13.79 19.04
C ARG A 287 -9.41 14.17 19.54
N GLY A 288 -9.49 14.50 20.83
CA GLY A 288 -10.61 15.28 21.35
C GLY A 288 -10.72 16.59 20.55
N SER A 289 -11.95 16.98 20.23
CA SER A 289 -12.31 18.28 19.69
C SER A 289 -11.89 19.38 20.67
N GLY A 290 -10.64 19.80 20.58
CA GLY A 290 -10.04 20.81 21.44
C GLY A 290 -8.89 21.45 20.67
N SER A 291 -9.15 22.67 20.20
CA SER A 291 -8.13 23.62 19.76
C SER A 291 -7.12 23.80 20.90
N GLY A 292 -6.07 23.00 20.89
CA GLY A 292 -5.03 22.98 21.92
C GLY A 292 -3.72 22.55 21.31
N SER A 293 -2.87 23.53 21.02
CA SER A 293 -1.45 23.38 20.73
C SER A 293 -0.78 22.61 21.87
N GLY A 294 -0.66 21.30 21.70
CA GLY A 294 -0.04 20.37 22.63
C GLY A 294 0.86 19.40 21.88
N SER A 295 2.15 19.76 21.79
CA SER A 295 3.23 18.92 21.31
C SER A 295 3.38 17.69 22.22
N GLY A 296 2.78 16.56 21.85
CA GLY A 296 3.00 15.29 22.54
C GLY A 296 2.22 14.13 21.95
N SER A 297 2.93 13.23 21.26
CA SER A 297 2.43 11.95 20.69
C SER A 297 1.75 12.01 19.31
N ALA A 298 2.41 12.65 18.34
CA ALA A 298 2.06 12.53 16.92
C ALA A 298 2.79 11.36 16.19
N GLY A 299 3.54 10.53 16.92
CA GLY A 299 4.17 9.29 16.41
C GLY A 299 3.30 8.03 16.51
N SER A 300 2.08 8.13 17.08
CA SER A 300 1.17 6.99 17.29
C SER A 300 0.08 6.87 16.22
N ALA A 301 0.00 7.81 15.28
CA ALA A 301 -1.07 7.87 14.28
C ALA A 301 -0.60 7.34 12.92
N VAL A 302 -1.51 6.65 12.24
CA VAL A 302 -1.35 6.25 10.83
C VAL A 302 -1.34 7.51 9.95
N ALA A 303 -0.50 7.52 8.92
CA ALA A 303 -0.30 8.66 8.04
C ALA A 303 -1.59 9.09 7.33
N ASP A 304 -1.86 10.40 7.31
CA ASP A 304 -3.06 10.99 6.68
C ASP A 304 -3.21 10.62 5.19
N GLY A 305 -2.09 10.46 4.48
CA GLY A 305 -2.09 10.04 3.08
C GLY A 305 -2.71 8.66 2.86
N PHE A 306 -2.44 7.72 3.77
CA PHE A 306 -3.02 6.38 3.74
C PHE A 306 -4.52 6.42 4.06
N LEU A 307 -4.92 7.15 5.11
CA LEU A 307 -6.33 7.32 5.46
C LEU A 307 -7.15 7.98 4.35
N ARG A 308 -6.57 8.98 3.67
CA ARG A 308 -7.20 9.63 2.51
C ARG A 308 -7.36 8.66 1.35
N TYR A 309 -6.35 7.85 1.06
CA TYR A 309 -6.44 6.84 0.01
C TYR A 309 -7.57 5.83 0.30
N LEU A 310 -7.71 5.36 1.54
CA LEU A 310 -8.79 4.45 1.93
C LEU A 310 -10.18 5.05 1.71
N GLU A 311 -10.34 6.34 2.07
CA GLU A 311 -11.60 7.07 1.84
C GLU A 311 -11.87 7.26 0.34
N ASP A 312 -10.86 7.64 -0.44
CA ASP A 312 -11.00 7.81 -1.89
C ASP A 312 -11.33 6.47 -2.57
N LEU A 313 -10.69 5.37 -2.15
CA LEU A 313 -10.99 4.02 -2.63
C LEU A 313 -12.43 3.60 -2.28
N ARG A 314 -12.89 3.89 -1.06
CA ARG A 314 -14.26 3.63 -0.61
C ARG A 314 -15.27 4.37 -1.48
N ARG A 315 -15.05 5.67 -1.71
CA ARG A 315 -15.90 6.52 -2.57
C ARG A 315 -15.89 6.06 -4.01
N ALA A 316 -14.70 5.78 -4.57
CA ALA A 316 -14.56 5.29 -5.94
C ALA A 316 -15.27 3.95 -6.14
N SER A 317 -15.21 3.05 -5.16
CA SER A 317 -15.91 1.77 -5.19
C SER A 317 -17.43 1.94 -5.15
N ARG A 318 -17.96 2.85 -4.31
CA ARG A 318 -19.40 3.17 -4.29
C ARG A 318 -19.86 3.84 -5.59
N ALA A 319 -19.06 4.72 -6.15
CA ALA A 319 -19.35 5.36 -7.43
C ALA A 319 -19.37 4.36 -8.59
N ARG A 320 -18.44 3.40 -8.62
CA ARG A 320 -18.47 2.25 -9.54
C ARG A 320 -19.75 1.45 -9.42
N ALA A 321 -20.20 1.18 -8.20
CA ALA A 321 -21.47 0.50 -7.98
C ALA A 321 -22.65 1.30 -8.55
N CYS A 322 -22.70 2.61 -8.31
CA CYS A 322 -23.69 3.51 -8.92
C CYS A 322 -23.65 3.43 -10.45
N ARG A 323 -22.45 3.49 -11.06
CA ARG A 323 -22.30 3.35 -12.51
C ARG A 323 -22.91 2.04 -13.01
N PHE A 324 -22.62 0.92 -12.36
CA PHE A 324 -23.15 -0.37 -12.77
C PHE A 324 -24.66 -0.51 -12.55
N PHE A 325 -25.24 0.07 -11.49
CA PHE A 325 -26.71 0.17 -11.38
C PHE A 325 -27.30 1.04 -12.48
N GLY A 326 -26.60 2.10 -12.89
CA GLY A 326 -26.99 2.91 -14.05
C GLY A 326 -26.98 2.12 -15.35
N ILE A 327 -25.93 1.33 -15.59
CA ILE A 327 -25.84 0.43 -16.76
C ILE A 327 -26.97 -0.61 -16.74
N ASP A 328 -27.24 -1.22 -15.59
CA ASP A 328 -28.33 -2.20 -15.43
C ASP A 328 -29.70 -1.57 -15.75
N ALA A 329 -29.95 -0.36 -15.25
CA ALA A 329 -31.17 0.40 -15.53
C ALA A 329 -31.29 0.77 -17.02
N GLU A 330 -30.20 1.17 -17.67
CA GLU A 330 -30.20 1.52 -19.10
C GLU A 330 -30.45 0.29 -19.98
N LEU A 331 -29.85 -0.86 -19.65
CA LEU A 331 -30.14 -2.14 -20.30
C LEU A 331 -31.62 -2.55 -20.14
N GLY A 332 -32.24 -2.16 -19.02
CA GLY A 332 -33.68 -2.31 -18.77
C GLY A 332 -34.57 -1.24 -19.41
N GLY A 333 -34.02 -0.33 -20.22
CA GLY A 333 -34.75 0.74 -20.90
C GLY A 333 -35.11 1.94 -20.02
N GLN A 334 -34.58 2.03 -18.80
CA GLN A 334 -34.84 3.10 -17.84
C GLN A 334 -33.69 4.14 -17.83
N THR A 335 -33.48 4.81 -18.96
CA THR A 335 -32.40 5.80 -19.11
C THR A 335 -32.52 6.98 -18.13
N GLY A 336 -33.73 7.39 -17.75
CA GLY A 336 -33.92 8.42 -16.71
C GLY A 336 -33.33 7.98 -15.35
N THR A 337 -33.63 6.76 -14.92
CA THR A 337 -33.06 6.14 -13.71
C THR A 337 -31.55 5.94 -13.85
N ALA A 338 -31.07 5.55 -15.04
CA ALA A 338 -29.64 5.38 -15.31
C ALA A 338 -28.85 6.67 -15.08
N ILE A 339 -29.35 7.81 -15.57
CA ILE A 339 -28.74 9.13 -15.36
C ILE A 339 -28.74 9.50 -13.87
N ALA A 340 -29.82 9.20 -13.14
CA ALA A 340 -29.88 9.47 -11.71
C ALA A 340 -28.81 8.67 -10.93
N TRP A 341 -28.59 7.40 -11.27
CA TRP A 341 -27.51 6.60 -10.70
C TRP A 341 -26.12 7.20 -10.99
N LEU A 342 -25.85 7.65 -12.22
CA LEU A 342 -24.59 8.32 -12.54
C LEU A 342 -24.37 9.58 -11.71
N ARG A 343 -25.42 10.38 -11.52
CA ARG A 343 -25.37 11.58 -10.65
C ARG A 343 -25.12 11.22 -9.18
N ALA A 344 -25.72 10.12 -8.71
CA ALA A 344 -25.43 9.60 -7.38
C ALA A 344 -23.95 9.20 -7.24
N GLY A 345 -23.37 8.58 -8.27
CA GLY A 345 -21.95 8.26 -8.33
C GLY A 345 -21.04 9.50 -8.29
N LEU A 346 -21.36 10.56 -9.04
CA LEU A 346 -20.63 11.83 -8.96
C LEU A 346 -20.70 12.47 -7.57
N ALA A 347 -21.87 12.40 -6.92
CA ALA A 347 -22.05 12.90 -5.56
C ALA A 347 -21.17 12.13 -4.54
N GLU A 348 -21.09 10.80 -4.65
CA GLU A 348 -20.17 9.97 -3.83
C GLU A 348 -18.70 10.39 -4.01
N LEU A 349 -18.29 10.71 -5.25
CA LEU A 349 -16.95 11.22 -5.58
C LEU A 349 -16.71 12.68 -5.17
N GLY A 350 -17.72 13.36 -4.62
CA GLY A 350 -17.66 14.78 -4.26
C GLY A 350 -17.53 15.72 -5.47
N VAL A 351 -18.04 15.31 -6.63
CA VAL A 351 -18.06 16.12 -7.84
C VAL A 351 -19.39 16.86 -7.90
N GLU A 352 -19.36 18.17 -7.64
CA GLU A 352 -20.54 19.02 -7.74
C GLU A 352 -20.92 19.29 -9.20
N ARG A 353 -22.21 19.13 -9.51
CA ARG A 353 -22.75 19.42 -10.83
C ARG A 353 -22.87 20.93 -11.03
N LYS A 354 -22.43 21.43 -12.19
CA LYS A 354 -22.81 22.76 -12.69
C LYS A 354 -24.33 22.75 -12.92
N GLY A 355 -25.12 23.29 -11.99
CA GLY A 355 -26.57 23.35 -12.16
C GLY A 355 -27.35 23.81 -10.93
N ASP A 356 -26.87 23.49 -9.72
CA ASP A 356 -27.48 23.99 -8.49
C ASP A 356 -26.79 25.29 -8.05
N GLY A 357 -27.42 26.42 -8.40
CA GLY A 357 -27.24 27.70 -7.71
C GLY A 357 -25.85 28.36 -7.77
N GLY A 358 -25.47 28.92 -8.92
CA GLY A 358 -24.37 29.90 -8.93
C GLY A 358 -23.77 30.19 -10.31
N LYS A 359 -24.07 31.38 -10.86
CA LYS A 359 -23.28 31.98 -11.93
C LYS A 359 -21.84 32.20 -11.43
N GLY A 360 -20.85 31.56 -12.05
CA GLY A 360 -19.44 31.97 -11.97
C GLY A 360 -18.44 30.82 -11.83
N GLY A 361 -17.53 30.70 -12.81
CA GLY A 361 -16.32 29.87 -12.67
C GLY A 361 -16.05 28.84 -13.77
N GLY A 362 -16.50 29.08 -15.01
CA GLY A 362 -16.47 28.08 -16.08
C GLY A 362 -15.13 27.79 -16.75
N GLY A 363 -14.16 28.70 -16.74
CA GLY A 363 -12.89 28.53 -17.47
C GLY A 363 -11.75 27.92 -16.64
N LEU A 364 -11.55 28.38 -15.41
CA LEU A 364 -10.43 27.97 -14.56
C LEU A 364 -10.57 26.55 -13.98
N LYS A 365 -11.78 26.10 -13.63
CA LYS A 365 -12.01 24.72 -13.16
C LYS A 365 -11.75 23.68 -14.27
N GLY A 366 -12.09 23.99 -15.52
CA GLY A 366 -11.82 23.13 -16.68
C GLY A 366 -10.32 23.00 -16.95
N LEU A 367 -9.59 24.12 -16.96
CA LEU A 367 -8.13 24.11 -17.13
C LEU A 367 -7.41 23.40 -15.97
N ARG A 368 -7.86 23.58 -14.72
CA ARG A 368 -7.31 22.85 -13.56
C ARG A 368 -7.55 21.34 -13.66
N LYS A 369 -8.72 20.94 -14.14
CA LYS A 369 -9.06 19.53 -14.38
C LYS A 369 -8.13 18.95 -15.45
N GLU A 370 -8.04 19.57 -16.63
CA GLU A 370 -7.16 19.12 -17.71
C GLU A 370 -5.68 19.07 -17.27
N TRP A 371 -5.22 20.04 -16.48
CA TRP A 371 -3.87 20.04 -15.93
C TRP A 371 -3.61 18.88 -14.94
N ASN A 372 -4.55 18.63 -14.03
CA ASN A 372 -4.47 17.50 -13.10
C ASN A 372 -4.49 16.16 -13.85
N GLU A 373 -5.31 16.06 -14.90
CA GLU A 373 -5.39 14.88 -15.75
C GLU A 373 -4.07 14.59 -16.47
N ARG A 374 -3.46 15.61 -17.10
CA ARG A 374 -2.13 15.49 -17.72
C ARG A 374 -1.05 15.12 -16.70
N ARG A 375 -1.17 15.61 -15.46
CA ARG A 375 -0.24 15.27 -14.37
C ARG A 375 -0.37 13.81 -13.96
N GLU A 376 -1.58 13.28 -13.86
CA GLU A 376 -1.82 11.87 -13.57
C GLU A 376 -1.35 10.96 -14.70
N ASP A 377 -1.58 11.31 -15.97
CA ASP A 377 -1.05 10.48 -17.07
C ASP A 377 0.48 10.45 -17.05
N LYS A 378 1.13 11.60 -16.80
CA LYS A 378 2.60 11.66 -16.59
C LYS A 378 3.09 10.83 -15.42
N LYS A 379 2.29 10.74 -14.35
CA LYS A 379 2.60 9.89 -13.19
C LYS A 379 2.54 8.42 -13.55
N VAL A 380 1.53 8.00 -14.31
CA VAL A 380 1.40 6.62 -14.81
C VAL A 380 2.59 6.27 -15.71
N GLU A 381 2.93 7.15 -16.65
CA GLU A 381 4.08 6.97 -17.57
C GLU A 381 5.39 6.80 -16.82
N ARG A 382 5.61 7.61 -15.78
CA ARG A 382 6.83 7.58 -14.97
C ARG A 382 6.82 6.52 -13.87
N GLY A 383 5.69 5.83 -13.66
CA GLY A 383 5.49 4.92 -12.53
C GLY A 383 5.45 5.59 -11.16
N LEU A 384 5.31 6.92 -11.11
CA LEU A 384 5.39 7.75 -9.90
C LEU A 384 4.02 7.99 -9.27
N ASP A 385 3.72 7.42 -8.10
CA ASP A 385 2.53 7.76 -7.27
C ASP A 385 1.19 7.80 -8.02
N TRP A 386 1.07 7.08 -9.14
CA TRP A 386 -0.16 7.00 -9.93
C TRP A 386 -1.28 6.30 -9.13
N GLY A 387 -2.54 6.70 -9.26
CA GLY A 387 -3.61 6.01 -8.51
C GLY A 387 -3.55 6.20 -7.00
N ALA A 388 -2.82 7.21 -6.49
CA ALA A 388 -2.86 7.62 -5.09
C ALA A 388 -4.22 8.21 -4.67
N ASP A 389 -5.14 8.37 -5.62
CA ASP A 389 -6.53 8.84 -5.46
C ASP A 389 -7.54 7.68 -5.41
N GLY A 390 -7.09 6.43 -5.22
CA GLY A 390 -7.98 5.27 -5.15
C GLY A 390 -8.78 4.97 -6.42
N GLY A 391 -8.43 5.58 -7.56
CA GLY A 391 -9.17 5.47 -8.83
C GLY A 391 -10.34 6.44 -8.96
N ARG A 392 -10.41 7.47 -8.09
CA ARG A 392 -11.44 8.51 -8.11
C ARG A 392 -11.50 9.28 -9.44
N LEU A 393 -10.35 9.70 -9.99
CA LEU A 393 -10.28 10.44 -11.24
C LEU A 393 -10.66 9.58 -12.45
N GLU A 394 -10.18 8.33 -12.49
CA GLU A 394 -10.57 7.36 -13.51
C GLU A 394 -12.09 7.18 -13.54
N GLU A 395 -12.69 6.90 -12.38
CA GLU A 395 -14.13 6.66 -12.30
C GLU A 395 -14.96 7.91 -12.63
N THR A 396 -14.50 9.10 -12.20
CA THR A 396 -15.13 10.37 -12.55
C THR A 396 -15.26 10.52 -14.07
N ARG A 397 -14.19 10.23 -14.82
CA ARG A 397 -14.19 10.35 -16.29
C ARG A 397 -15.17 9.38 -16.94
N VAL A 398 -15.25 8.16 -16.43
CA VAL A 398 -16.20 7.16 -16.95
C VAL A 398 -17.64 7.61 -16.72
N ILE A 399 -17.96 8.06 -15.51
CA ILE A 399 -19.31 8.51 -15.18
C ILE A 399 -19.69 9.74 -15.99
N GLU A 400 -18.81 10.73 -16.15
CA GLU A 400 -19.08 11.93 -16.97
C GLU A 400 -19.31 11.60 -18.45
N MET A 401 -18.52 10.67 -19.01
CA MET A 401 -18.69 10.21 -20.39
C MET A 401 -20.07 9.55 -20.58
N LEU A 402 -20.48 8.68 -19.65
CA LEU A 402 -21.78 8.04 -19.70
C LEU A 402 -22.92 9.02 -19.45
N GLU A 403 -22.77 9.96 -18.49
CA GLU A 403 -23.81 10.94 -18.17
C GLU A 403 -24.06 11.86 -19.37
N ALA A 404 -23.00 12.33 -20.03
CA ALA A 404 -23.12 13.15 -21.23
C ALA A 404 -23.83 12.41 -22.36
N LYS A 405 -23.46 11.13 -22.59
CA LYS A 405 -24.07 10.28 -23.62
C LYS A 405 -25.57 10.07 -23.34
N TRP A 406 -25.91 9.58 -22.16
CA TRP A 406 -27.28 9.21 -21.83
C TRP A 406 -28.19 10.41 -21.61
N THR A 407 -27.67 11.54 -21.12
CA THR A 407 -28.44 12.79 -21.04
C THR A 407 -28.82 13.25 -22.45
N LYS A 408 -27.88 13.28 -23.40
CA LYS A 408 -28.17 13.63 -24.79
C LYS A 408 -29.21 12.70 -25.42
N GLN A 409 -29.07 11.39 -25.22
CA GLN A 409 -30.04 10.41 -25.71
C GLN A 409 -31.43 10.59 -25.09
N ASN A 410 -31.49 10.82 -23.78
CA ASN A 410 -32.74 11.04 -23.08
C ASN A 410 -33.44 12.32 -23.55
N ASP A 411 -32.72 13.43 -23.64
CA ASP A 411 -33.27 14.73 -24.04
C ASP A 411 -33.72 14.75 -25.51
N THR A 412 -33.08 13.95 -26.37
CA THR A 412 -33.38 13.92 -27.81
C THR A 412 -34.46 12.90 -28.17
N MET A 413 -34.49 11.73 -27.52
CA MET A 413 -35.27 10.58 -27.99
C MET A 413 -36.24 10.01 -26.95
N LEU A 414 -35.84 9.91 -25.68
CA LEU A 414 -36.57 9.09 -24.70
C LEU A 414 -37.43 9.88 -23.73
N THR A 415 -37.07 11.14 -23.47
CA THR A 415 -37.75 12.12 -22.61
C THR A 415 -38.20 11.58 -21.25
N GLN A 416 -37.45 10.63 -20.68
CA GLN A 416 -37.80 10.03 -19.39
C GLN A 416 -37.47 11.00 -18.24
N PRO A 417 -38.34 11.08 -17.21
CA PRO A 417 -38.05 11.86 -16.02
C PRO A 417 -36.85 11.27 -15.26
N ILE A 418 -36.01 12.14 -14.70
CA ILE A 418 -34.84 11.72 -13.93
C ILE A 418 -35.20 11.77 -12.44
N PRO A 419 -35.23 10.62 -11.73
CA PRO A 419 -35.60 10.59 -10.33
C PRO A 419 -34.54 11.25 -9.42
N PRO A 420 -34.90 11.64 -8.19
CA PRO A 420 -33.95 12.12 -7.19
C PRO A 420 -32.99 11.01 -6.74
N ILE A 421 -31.75 11.38 -6.41
CA ILE A 421 -30.69 10.42 -6.05
C ILE A 421 -30.85 9.82 -4.64
N GLY A 422 -31.47 10.54 -3.70
CA GLY A 422 -31.60 10.12 -2.30
C GLY A 422 -32.30 8.76 -2.13
N PRO A 423 -33.50 8.56 -2.71
CA PRO A 423 -34.19 7.28 -2.68
C PRO A 423 -33.41 6.13 -3.33
N LEU A 424 -32.63 6.40 -4.39
CA LEU A 424 -31.82 5.38 -5.04
C LEU A 424 -30.69 4.90 -4.13
N LEU A 425 -29.96 5.83 -3.50
CA LEU A 425 -28.89 5.50 -2.56
C LEU A 425 -29.41 4.67 -1.37
N ALA A 426 -30.63 4.95 -0.89
CA ALA A 426 -31.27 4.20 0.19
C ALA A 426 -31.66 2.76 -0.20
N GLN A 427 -31.76 2.44 -1.49
CA GLN A 427 -32.10 1.11 -2.01
C GLN A 427 -30.88 0.27 -2.37
N MET A 428 -29.66 0.75 -2.12
CA MET A 428 -28.45 -0.01 -2.42
C MET A 428 -28.44 -1.36 -1.67
N PRO A 429 -28.25 -2.50 -2.36
CA PRO A 429 -28.10 -3.79 -1.72
C PRO A 429 -26.75 -3.90 -1.00
N SER A 430 -26.53 -5.00 -0.28
CA SER A 430 -25.21 -5.30 0.29
C SER A 430 -24.21 -5.79 -0.76
N GLY A 431 -22.93 -5.68 -0.41
CA GLY A 431 -21.84 -6.29 -1.15
C GLY A 431 -22.01 -7.78 -1.38
N ARG A 432 -21.31 -8.31 -2.38
CA ARG A 432 -21.11 -9.74 -2.61
C ARG A 432 -19.63 -10.08 -2.56
N GLU A 433 -19.24 -10.93 -1.63
CA GLU A 433 -17.88 -11.45 -1.56
C GLU A 433 -17.56 -12.40 -2.71
N ILE A 434 -16.31 -12.37 -3.17
CA ILE A 434 -15.81 -13.23 -4.26
C ILE A 434 -14.54 -13.99 -3.88
N HIS A 435 -13.73 -13.43 -2.98
CA HIS A 435 -12.43 -13.99 -2.63
C HIS A 435 -12.51 -14.82 -1.36
N THR A 436 -11.85 -15.98 -1.38
CA THR A 436 -11.52 -16.73 -0.17
C THR A 436 -10.01 -16.66 -0.01
N ILE A 437 -9.53 -16.14 1.12
CA ILE A 437 -8.08 -16.00 1.37
C ILE A 437 -7.53 -17.37 1.78
N PRO A 438 -6.56 -17.95 1.04
CA PRO A 438 -5.89 -19.15 1.50
C PRO A 438 -5.08 -18.83 2.78
N PRO A 439 -5.06 -19.72 3.78
CA PRO A 439 -4.20 -19.55 4.94
C PRO A 439 -2.74 -19.43 4.52
N PHE A 440 -2.05 -18.42 5.03
CA PHE A 440 -0.61 -18.30 4.81
C PHE A 440 0.11 -19.50 5.45
N GLN A 441 1.01 -20.11 4.69
CA GLN A 441 1.85 -21.20 5.16
C GLN A 441 3.25 -20.63 5.45
N PRO A 442 3.67 -20.55 6.72
CA PRO A 442 5.02 -20.13 7.07
C PRO A 442 6.06 -20.99 6.36
N PRO A 443 7.00 -20.38 5.62
CA PRO A 443 8.06 -21.14 4.99
C PRO A 443 8.99 -21.74 6.06
N GLN A 444 9.38 -22.99 5.86
CA GLN A 444 10.26 -23.74 6.75
C GLN A 444 11.57 -24.04 6.03
N LEU A 445 12.66 -24.16 6.80
CA LEU A 445 13.92 -24.65 6.27
C LEU A 445 13.78 -26.11 5.87
N SER A 446 14.38 -26.51 4.74
CA SER A 446 14.38 -27.92 4.35
C SER A 446 15.17 -28.76 5.37
N PRO A 447 14.86 -30.06 5.51
CA PRO A 447 15.63 -30.95 6.36
C PRO A 447 17.13 -30.96 6.05
N GLU A 448 17.48 -30.84 4.77
CA GLU A 448 18.87 -30.77 4.29
C GLU A 448 19.60 -29.54 4.85
N VAL A 449 18.96 -28.36 4.78
CA VAL A 449 19.53 -27.12 5.31
C VAL A 449 19.60 -27.15 6.84
N LEU A 450 18.63 -27.78 7.52
CA LEU A 450 18.70 -28.01 8.96
C LEU A 450 19.90 -28.88 9.33
N GLU A 451 20.10 -30.01 8.65
CA GLU A 451 21.23 -30.89 8.91
C GLU A 451 22.59 -30.18 8.72
N GLU A 452 22.74 -29.40 7.65
CA GLU A 452 23.96 -28.61 7.40
C GLU A 452 24.26 -27.63 8.53
N MET A 453 23.24 -27.05 9.17
CA MET A 453 23.43 -26.07 10.24
C MET A 453 23.85 -26.68 11.59
N ARG A 454 23.90 -28.02 11.72
CA ARG A 454 24.45 -28.68 12.91
C ARG A 454 25.97 -28.57 12.98
N ALA A 455 26.64 -28.33 11.85
CA ALA A 455 28.05 -28.00 11.85
C ALA A 455 28.27 -26.62 12.52
N PRO A 456 29.28 -26.47 13.40
CA PRO A 456 29.69 -25.16 13.89
C PRO A 456 30.11 -24.24 12.74
N PRO A 457 29.85 -22.93 12.84
CA PRO A 457 30.32 -21.99 11.83
C PRO A 457 31.85 -21.97 11.76
N ASP A 458 32.41 -21.89 10.55
CA ASP A 458 33.86 -21.81 10.38
C ASP A 458 34.37 -20.48 10.93
N ARG A 459 35.56 -20.49 11.57
CA ARG A 459 36.15 -19.29 12.19
C ARG A 459 36.41 -18.13 11.24
N SER A 460 36.41 -18.38 9.93
CA SER A 460 36.50 -17.36 8.88
C SER A 460 35.20 -16.59 8.65
N ASP A 461 34.07 -17.12 9.14
CA ASP A 461 32.73 -16.60 8.83
C ASP A 461 32.23 -15.60 9.88
N GLU A 462 33.04 -15.34 10.90
CA GLU A 462 32.76 -14.38 11.97
C GLU A 462 32.94 -12.95 11.45
N PHE A 463 31.94 -12.47 10.70
CA PHE A 463 31.89 -11.07 10.27
C PHE A 463 31.70 -10.16 11.48
N GLY A 464 32.81 -9.56 11.92
CA GLY A 464 32.84 -8.54 12.96
C GLY A 464 31.84 -7.43 12.70
N ASN A 465 31.31 -6.87 13.80
CA ASN A 465 30.32 -5.80 13.82
C ASN A 465 30.89 -4.51 13.21
N TYR A 466 30.98 -4.43 11.88
CA TYR A 466 31.53 -3.26 11.18
C TYR A 466 30.63 -2.04 11.46
N PRO A 467 31.17 -0.94 12.00
CA PRO A 467 30.42 0.29 12.19
C PRO A 467 29.94 0.79 10.82
N SER A 468 28.65 1.10 10.76
CA SER A 468 27.97 1.60 9.57
C SER A 468 28.56 2.96 9.18
N SER A 469 29.17 3.07 7.99
CA SER A 469 29.52 4.34 7.35
C SER A 469 28.25 5.05 6.87
N ASP A 470 27.45 5.56 7.81
CA ASP A 470 26.30 6.45 7.54
C ASP A 470 25.82 7.14 8.85
N GLU A 471 26.75 7.56 9.73
CA GLU A 471 26.45 8.64 10.68
C GLU A 471 26.28 9.94 9.87
N GLU A 472 25.11 10.12 9.29
CA GLU A 472 24.66 11.43 8.83
C GLU A 472 24.55 12.31 10.08
N THR A 473 25.44 13.30 10.15
CA THR A 473 25.60 14.32 11.18
C THR A 473 24.28 14.66 11.89
N THR A 474 24.00 13.97 12.99
CA THR A 474 23.09 14.50 14.00
C THR A 474 23.83 15.65 14.66
N VAL A 475 23.58 16.86 14.19
CA VAL A 475 23.95 18.06 14.93
C VAL A 475 23.21 17.98 16.26
N ASP A 476 23.91 17.57 17.31
CA ASP A 476 23.44 17.72 18.68
C ASP A 476 23.09 19.21 18.88
N PRO A 477 21.90 19.54 19.40
CA PRO A 477 21.62 20.90 19.79
C PRO A 477 22.40 21.19 21.07
N SER A 478 23.65 21.62 20.92
CA SER A 478 24.40 22.23 22.01
C SER A 478 23.57 23.36 22.63
N PRO A 479 23.38 23.40 23.96
CA PRO A 479 22.60 24.44 24.59
C PRO A 479 23.33 25.78 24.43
N VAL A 480 22.67 26.72 23.77
CA VAL A 480 23.13 28.10 23.61
C VAL A 480 23.07 28.78 24.99
N GLY A 481 24.23 29.05 25.58
CA GLY A 481 24.34 29.98 26.70
C GLY A 481 25.42 29.68 27.72
N ALA A 482 26.65 30.11 27.47
CA ALA A 482 27.57 30.63 28.49
C ALA A 482 28.75 31.33 27.82
N SER A 483 28.91 32.62 28.12
CA SER A 483 30.01 33.47 27.70
C SER A 483 31.18 33.45 28.69
N SER A 484 32.40 33.40 28.16
CA SER A 484 33.65 34.04 28.66
C SER A 484 34.79 33.49 27.77
N GLY A 485 35.70 34.21 27.12
CA GLY A 485 36.14 35.61 27.16
C GLY A 485 37.67 35.62 27.05
N ARG A 486 38.20 36.41 26.08
CA ARG A 486 39.61 36.89 25.86
C ARG A 486 40.55 36.00 25.02
N SER A 487 40.92 36.41 23.79
CA SER A 487 42.04 37.32 23.36
C SER A 487 43.27 36.49 22.96
N ALA A 488 44.04 36.71 21.89
CA ALA A 488 44.19 37.82 20.95
C ALA A 488 44.84 37.32 19.63
N ASP A 489 44.63 38.09 18.56
CA ASP A 489 45.51 38.43 17.43
C ASP A 489 46.65 37.48 17.02
N TYR A 490 46.69 37.10 15.74
CA TYR A 490 47.76 37.55 14.83
C TYR A 490 47.28 37.54 13.36
N ARG A 491 47.73 38.60 12.67
CA ARG A 491 47.41 39.04 11.32
C ARG A 491 48.20 38.31 10.23
N THR A 492 47.58 38.33 9.04
CA THR A 492 48.15 38.57 7.69
C THR A 492 49.01 37.52 6.99
N GLY A 493 48.62 37.20 5.75
CA GLY A 493 49.54 36.72 4.72
C GLY A 493 48.87 36.03 3.52
N THR A 494 48.19 36.78 2.65
CA THR A 494 47.95 36.38 1.24
C THR A 494 48.98 37.05 0.34
N PRO A 495 49.50 36.36 -0.68
CA PRO A 495 49.07 36.63 -2.08
C PRO A 495 48.92 35.30 -2.89
N GLY A 496 47.96 35.12 -3.83
CA GLY A 496 47.90 35.67 -5.20
C GLY A 496 49.08 35.16 -6.06
N TYR A 497 48.99 34.55 -7.26
CA TYR A 497 48.02 34.46 -8.36
C TYR A 497 48.50 33.35 -9.34
N PHE A 498 47.59 32.57 -9.93
CA PHE A 498 47.31 32.44 -11.38
C PHE A 498 46.13 31.49 -11.62
#